data_AF-A0AA87QC40-F1
#
_entry.id   AF-A0AA87QC40-F1
#
_cell.length_a   1.000
_cell.length_b   1.000
_cell.length_c   1.000
_cell.angle_alpha   90.00
_cell.angle_beta   90.00
_cell.angle_gamma   90.00
#
_symmetry.space_group_name_H-M   'P 1'
#
loop_
_entity.id
_entity.type
_entity.pdbx_description
1 polymer ?
#
loop_
_entity_poly.entity_id
_entity_poly.type
_entity_poly.pdbx_seq_one_letter_code
_entity_poly.pdbx_strand_id
1 'polypeptide(L)'
;MTLDSIDAARPTPRILRRTLASYLLQIVMLGGYLARKHDPPPGNMVVWRGLARLNDIAFGISTQLADNVGNRKPGKAAGLMISLRPP
;
A
#
# COMPACT_ATOMS: atom_id res chain seq x y z
N MET A 1 2.75 -26.33 21.84
CA MET A 1 2.75 -26.78 20.44
C MET A 1 2.79 -25.52 19.57
N THR A 2 3.98 -25.04 19.23
CA THR A 2 4.17 -23.66 18.75
C THR A 2 4.01 -23.57 17.22
N LEU A 3 3.37 -22.49 16.75
CA LEU A 3 3.20 -22.17 15.32
C LEU A 3 4.54 -22.23 14.55
N ASP A 4 5.64 -21.97 15.25
CA ASP A 4 7.01 -22.00 14.74
C ASP A 4 7.43 -23.37 14.18
N SER A 5 6.93 -24.46 14.76
CA SER A 5 7.31 -25.84 14.36
C SER A 5 6.73 -26.25 13.01
N ILE A 6 5.51 -25.79 12.70
CA ILE A 6 4.85 -26.02 11.40
C ILE A 6 5.42 -25.07 10.34
N ASP A 7 5.83 -23.87 10.74
CA ASP A 7 6.46 -22.90 9.85
C ASP A 7 7.91 -23.34 9.51
N ALA A 8 8.71 -23.83 10.46
CA ALA A 8 10.09 -24.24 10.16
C ALA A 8 10.21 -25.37 9.13
N ALA A 9 9.21 -26.27 9.03
CA ALA A 9 9.24 -27.44 8.15
C ALA A 9 8.98 -27.18 6.65
N ARG A 10 8.62 -25.95 6.26
CA ARG A 10 8.27 -25.63 4.87
C ARG A 10 9.48 -25.15 4.04
N PRO A 11 9.59 -25.57 2.75
CA PRO A 11 10.70 -25.21 1.88
C PRO A 11 10.63 -23.76 1.35
N THR A 12 9.47 -23.11 1.44
CA THR A 12 9.26 -21.75 0.92
C THR A 12 9.79 -20.70 1.92
N PRO A 13 10.54 -19.66 1.48
CA PRO A 13 10.98 -18.59 2.37
C PRO A 13 9.79 -17.90 3.04
N ARG A 14 9.96 -17.51 4.32
CA ARG A 14 8.88 -17.07 5.22
C ARG A 14 8.06 -15.90 4.66
N ILE A 15 8.67 -15.02 3.87
CA ILE A 15 8.06 -13.85 3.23
C ILE A 15 7.05 -14.25 2.13
N LEU A 16 7.28 -15.39 1.45
CA LEU A 16 6.44 -15.86 0.34
C LEU A 16 5.27 -16.72 0.80
N ARG A 17 5.15 -16.98 2.09
CA ARG A 17 4.05 -17.77 2.65
C ARG A 17 2.83 -16.88 2.76
N ARG A 18 1.64 -17.44 2.59
CA ARG A 18 0.37 -16.70 2.79
C ARG A 18 -0.16 -16.97 4.19
N THR A 19 0.61 -16.59 5.21
CA THR A 19 0.26 -16.76 6.62
C THR A 19 0.16 -15.40 7.30
N LEU A 20 -0.60 -15.29 8.39
CA LEU A 20 -0.68 -14.03 9.15
C LEU A 20 0.72 -13.54 9.57
N ALA A 21 1.59 -14.48 9.97
CA ALA A 21 2.95 -14.19 10.39
C ALA A 21 3.86 -13.63 9.27
N SER A 22 3.60 -13.97 8.00
CA SER A 22 4.35 -13.42 6.87
C SER A 22 3.88 -12.02 6.50
N TYR A 23 2.57 -11.74 6.55
CA TYR A 23 2.05 -10.38 6.39
C TYR A 23 2.55 -9.46 7.49
N LEU A 24 2.52 -9.92 8.75
CA LEU A 24 3.11 -9.19 9.87
C LEU A 24 4.61 -8.94 9.64
N LEU A 25 5.35 -9.93 9.11
CA LEU A 25 6.75 -9.75 8.74
C LEU A 25 6.93 -8.65 7.69
N GLN A 26 6.12 -8.63 6.64
CA GLN A 26 6.18 -7.60 5.60
C GLN A 26 5.89 -6.21 6.18
N ILE A 27 4.91 -6.08 7.07
CA ILE A 27 4.59 -4.82 7.75
C ILE A 27 5.78 -4.36 8.59
N VAL A 28 6.36 -5.21 9.43
CA VAL A 28 7.51 -4.79 10.26
C VAL A 28 8.75 -4.49 9.42
N MET A 29 8.94 -5.15 8.28
CA MET A 29 10.03 -4.84 7.35
C MET A 29 9.88 -3.44 6.74
N LEU A 30 8.65 -3.00 6.42
CA LEU A 30 8.39 -1.60 6.05
C LEU A 30 8.74 -0.62 7.17
N GLY A 31 8.64 -1.07 8.43
CA GLY A 31 9.03 -0.32 9.62
C GLY A 31 10.54 -0.31 9.91
N GLY A 32 11.36 -0.99 9.10
CA GLY A 32 12.82 -1.10 9.27
C GLY A 32 13.31 -2.38 9.94
N TYR A 33 12.45 -3.40 10.09
CA TYR A 33 12.87 -4.71 10.60
C TYR A 33 13.66 -5.49 9.53
N LEU A 34 14.83 -6.01 9.89
CA LEU A 34 15.72 -6.70 8.96
C LEU A 34 15.45 -8.22 8.85
N ALA A 35 14.59 -8.77 9.71
CA ALA A 35 14.16 -10.17 9.69
C ALA A 35 15.30 -11.19 9.64
N ARG A 36 16.43 -10.92 10.31
CA ARG A 36 17.55 -11.85 10.40
C ARG A 36 17.23 -12.98 11.37
N LYS A 37 17.89 -14.12 11.16
CA LYS A 37 17.71 -15.36 11.95
C LYS A 37 17.95 -15.18 13.47
N HIS A 38 18.67 -14.13 13.86
CA HIS A 38 19.00 -13.82 15.27
C HIS A 38 18.41 -12.49 15.75
N ASP A 39 17.53 -11.85 14.97
CA ASP A 39 16.90 -10.62 15.44
C ASP A 39 15.88 -10.95 16.54
N PRO A 40 15.82 -10.13 17.61
CA PRO A 40 14.75 -10.26 18.58
C PRO A 40 13.38 -10.08 17.88
N PRO A 41 12.30 -10.65 18.43
CA PRO A 41 10.96 -10.48 17.87
C PRO A 41 10.67 -8.98 17.70
N PRO A 42 10.01 -8.59 16.60
CA PRO A 42 9.79 -7.19 16.27
C PRO A 42 9.07 -6.50 17.42
N GLY A 43 9.72 -5.50 18.04
CA GLY A 43 9.13 -4.73 19.12
C GLY A 43 7.90 -3.94 18.62
N ASN A 44 6.99 -3.64 19.55
CA ASN A 44 5.73 -2.93 19.26
C ASN A 44 5.95 -1.67 18.41
N MET A 45 7.02 -0.93 18.67
CA MET A 45 7.40 0.27 17.91
C MET A 45 7.64 0.03 16.42
N VAL A 46 8.28 -1.08 16.05
CA VAL A 46 8.60 -1.40 14.64
C VAL A 46 7.33 -1.80 13.89
N VAL A 47 6.37 -2.44 14.58
CA VAL A 47 5.04 -2.73 14.04
C VAL A 47 4.31 -1.42 13.71
N TRP A 48 4.25 -0.48 14.66
CA TRP A 48 3.60 0.81 14.43
C TRP A 48 4.24 1.63 13.32
N ARG A 49 5.58 1.64 13.25
CA ARG A 49 6.31 2.28 12.15
C ARG A 49 5.97 1.67 10.79
N GLY A 50 5.87 0.34 10.73
CA GLY A 50 5.47 -0.39 9.53
C GLY A 50 4.05 -0.04 9.07
N LEU A 51 3.10 -0.01 10.01
CA LEU A 51 1.71 0.35 9.74
C LEU A 51 1.57 1.79 9.25
N ALA A 52 2.25 2.74 9.91
CA ALA A 52 2.25 4.15 9.48
C ALA A 52 2.78 4.28 8.05
N ARG A 53 3.91 3.62 7.73
CA ARG A 53 4.50 3.66 6.39
C ARG A 53 3.60 3.04 5.33
N LEU A 54 2.89 1.96 5.66
CA LEU A 54 1.92 1.35 4.77
C LEU A 54 0.75 2.31 4.48
N ASN A 55 0.26 2.99 5.51
CA ASN A 55 -0.83 3.96 5.38
C ASN A 55 -0.43 5.16 4.50
N ASP A 56 0.79 5.69 4.67
CA ASP A 56 1.32 6.78 3.84
C ASP A 56 1.34 6.41 2.35
N ILE A 57 1.76 5.18 2.03
CA ILE A 57 1.80 4.66 0.66
C ILE A 57 0.38 4.51 0.10
N ALA A 58 -0.52 3.91 0.87
CA ALA A 58 -1.92 3.72 0.46
C ALA A 58 -2.60 5.07 0.20
N PHE A 59 -2.37 6.06 1.07
CA PHE A 59 -2.89 7.41 0.91
C PHE A 59 -2.35 8.08 -0.35
N GLY A 60 -1.03 8.05 -0.58
CA GLY A 60 -0.42 8.63 -1.78
C GLY A 60 -0.96 8.04 -3.09
N ILE A 61 -1.18 6.71 -3.13
CA ILE A 61 -1.80 6.04 -4.28
C ILE A 61 -3.25 6.51 -4.47
N SER A 62 -4.01 6.60 -3.38
CA SER A 62 -5.42 7.03 -3.44
C SER A 62 -5.58 8.45 -3.97
N THR A 63 -4.71 9.37 -3.55
CA THR A 63 -4.67 10.75 -4.03
C THR A 63 -4.30 10.81 -5.52
N GLN A 64 -3.26 10.09 -5.94
CA GLN A 64 -2.87 10.04 -7.34
C GLN A 64 -4.01 9.51 -8.23
N LEU A 65 -4.70 8.45 -7.81
CA LEU A 65 -5.82 7.90 -8.58
C LEU A 65 -7.00 8.89 -8.67
N ALA A 66 -7.23 9.71 -7.63
CA ALA A 66 -8.27 10.73 -7.63
C ALA A 66 -7.98 11.87 -8.62
N ASP A 67 -6.72 12.33 -8.71
CA ASP A 67 -6.33 13.44 -9.60
C ASP A 67 -6.44 13.08 -11.09
N ASN A 68 -6.30 11.79 -11.44
CA ASN A 68 -6.44 11.31 -12.81
C ASN A 68 -7.88 11.30 -13.34
N VAL A 69 -8.89 11.60 -12.51
CA VAL A 69 -10.30 11.72 -12.92
C VAL A 69 -10.65 13.16 -13.33
N GLY A 70 -9.88 14.17 -12.91
CA GLY A 70 -10.22 15.59 -13.06
C GLY A 70 -9.72 16.32 -14.32
N ASN A 71 -8.84 15.74 -15.15
CA ASN A 71 -8.18 16.47 -16.26
C ASN A 71 -8.84 16.31 -17.65
N ARG A 72 -10.13 15.96 -17.73
CA ARG A 72 -10.85 16.07 -19.01
C ARG A 72 -11.19 17.54 -19.22
N LYS A 73 -10.37 18.25 -20.01
CA LYS A 73 -10.72 19.58 -20.53
C LYS A 73 -12.14 19.52 -21.09
N PRO A 74 -13.09 20.37 -20.64
CA PRO A 74 -14.40 20.43 -21.27
C PRO A 74 -14.20 20.79 -22.74
N GLY A 75 -14.65 19.90 -23.62
CA GLY A 75 -14.52 20.03 -25.05
C GLY A 75 -15.04 21.38 -25.54
N LYS A 76 -14.43 21.86 -26.62
CA LYS A 76 -14.57 23.14 -27.32
C LYS A 76 -15.98 23.38 -27.92
N ALA A 77 -17.05 23.00 -27.25
CA ALA A 77 -18.43 23.05 -27.74
C ALA A 77 -19.24 24.25 -27.20
N ALA A 78 -18.77 24.96 -26.18
CA ALA A 78 -19.48 26.11 -25.60
C ALA A 78 -19.34 27.41 -26.43
N GLY A 79 -18.50 27.44 -27.46
CA GLY A 79 -18.23 28.64 -28.27
C GLY A 79 -19.16 28.87 -29.46
N LEU A 80 -20.10 27.96 -29.75
CA LEU A 80 -20.92 28.03 -30.98
C LEU A 80 -22.39 28.47 -30.78
N MET A 81 -22.80 28.86 -29.57
CA MET A 81 -24.20 29.24 -29.27
C MET A 81 -24.44 30.76 -29.13
N ILE A 82 -23.58 31.61 -29.69
CA ILE A 82 -23.76 33.08 -29.63
C ILE A 82 -23.95 33.70 -31.04
N SER A 83 -24.11 32.90 -32.08
CA SER A 83 -24.47 33.40 -33.41
C SER A 83 -25.82 32.80 -33.82
N LEU A 84 -26.90 33.52 -33.51
CA LEU A 84 -28.21 33.50 -34.18
C LEU A 84 -29.21 34.26 -33.30
N ARG A 85 -29.09 35.60 -33.28
CA ARG A 85 -30.19 36.48 -32.90
C ARG A 85 -30.46 37.38 -34.11
N PRO A 86 -31.54 37.15 -34.88
CA PRO A 86 -31.91 37.99 -36.02
C PRO A 86 -32.44 39.36 -35.56
N PRO A 87 -32.49 40.37 -36.46
CA PRO A 87 -32.40 41.80 -36.15
C PRO A 87 -33.56 42.38 -35.33
#